data_AF-A0A5D0CM67-F1
#
_entry.id   AF-A0A5D0CM67-F1
#
_cell.length_a   1.000
_cell.length_b   1.000
_cell.length_c   1.000
_cell.angle_alpha   90.00
_cell.angle_beta   90.00
_cell.angle_gamma   90.00
#
_symmetry.space_group_name_H-M   'P 1'
#
loop_
_entity.id
_entity.type
_entity.pdbx_description
1 polymer ?
#
loop_
_entity_poly.entity_id
_entity_poly.type
_entity_poly.pdbx_seq_one_letter_code
_entity_poly.pdbx_strand_id
1 'polypeptide(L)'
;MRMDRTGVILLMKYIAGAYRSFRTVDETQAEEEVAVWHDLLREIPNELAMEKTRQLCQINKHFAPTPAEIYQACVQKQSLLSIYEIQRLENEQQLLELQEYHEREEVKPMPEHIAKRLESLFVNMRVNRDES
;
A
#
# COMPACT_ATOMS: atom_id res chain seq x y z
N MET A 1 -19.66 -0.85 -20.63
CA MET A 1 -21.03 -0.81 -20.05
C MET A 1 -20.87 -0.56 -18.56
N ARG A 2 -21.59 0.40 -17.97
CA ARG A 2 -21.53 0.70 -16.52
C ARG A 2 -22.09 -0.46 -15.71
N MET A 3 -21.68 -0.56 -14.45
CA MET A 3 -22.12 -1.62 -13.57
C MET A 3 -23.63 -1.60 -13.38
N ASP A 4 -24.26 -2.74 -13.64
CA ASP A 4 -25.68 -2.96 -13.44
C ASP A 4 -25.92 -3.83 -12.20
N ARG A 5 -27.16 -3.83 -11.68
CA ARG A 5 -27.53 -4.65 -10.52
C ARG A 5 -27.21 -6.13 -10.72
N THR A 6 -27.38 -6.65 -11.93
CA THR A 6 -27.02 -8.05 -12.26
C THR A 6 -25.52 -8.28 -12.13
N GLY A 7 -24.69 -7.36 -12.60
CA GLY A 7 -23.24 -7.40 -12.43
C GLY A 7 -22.80 -7.40 -10.97
N VAL A 8 -23.44 -6.57 -10.13
CA VAL A 8 -23.21 -6.53 -8.67
C VAL A 8 -23.55 -7.87 -8.02
N ILE A 9 -24.70 -8.45 -8.36
CA ILE A 9 -25.12 -9.76 -7.82
C ILE A 9 -24.10 -10.85 -8.20
N LEU A 10 -23.63 -10.86 -9.45
CA LEU A 10 -22.62 -11.81 -9.90
C LEU A 10 -21.29 -11.65 -9.15
N LEU A 11 -20.87 -10.40 -8.91
CA LEU A 11 -19.67 -10.08 -8.16
C LEU A 11 -19.78 -10.53 -6.70
N MET A 12 -20.89 -10.24 -6.03
CA MET A 12 -21.12 -10.69 -4.65
C MET A 12 -21.19 -12.21 -4.55
N LYS A 13 -21.80 -12.90 -5.52
CA LYS A 13 -21.80 -14.37 -5.60
C LYS A 13 -20.39 -14.94 -5.78
N TYR A 14 -19.56 -14.30 -6.58
CA TYR A 14 -18.16 -14.69 -6.74
C TYR A 14 -17.40 -14.60 -5.41
N ILE A 15 -17.57 -13.48 -4.67
CA ILE A 15 -16.96 -13.29 -3.35
C ILE A 15 -17.49 -14.32 -2.35
N ALA A 16 -18.80 -14.58 -2.33
CA ALA A 16 -19.40 -15.60 -1.47
C ALA A 16 -18.90 -17.03 -1.77
N GLY A 17 -18.55 -17.31 -3.03
CA GLY A 17 -17.92 -18.56 -3.43
C GLY A 17 -16.45 -18.67 -2.98
N ALA A 18 -15.71 -17.56 -2.99
CA ALA A 18 -14.31 -17.50 -2.57
C ALA A 18 -14.14 -17.45 -1.04
N TYR A 19 -15.05 -16.81 -0.32
CA TYR A 19 -14.98 -16.62 1.13
C TYR A 19 -16.22 -17.14 1.82
N ARG A 20 -16.05 -18.18 2.63
CA ARG A 20 -17.14 -18.80 3.39
C ARG A 20 -17.77 -17.84 4.42
N SER A 21 -17.02 -16.85 4.89
CA SER A 21 -17.47 -15.79 5.81
C SER A 21 -18.36 -14.73 5.16
N PHE A 22 -18.33 -14.63 3.82
CA PHE A 22 -19.14 -13.67 3.07
C PHE A 22 -20.46 -14.33 2.67
N ARG A 23 -21.42 -14.40 3.60
CA ARG A 23 -22.78 -14.84 3.32
C ARG A 23 -23.78 -13.90 3.97
N THR A 24 -24.74 -13.47 3.17
CA THR A 24 -25.94 -12.77 3.64
C THR A 24 -26.82 -13.76 4.39
N VAL A 25 -27.32 -13.35 5.56
CA VAL A 25 -28.10 -14.22 6.46
C VAL A 25 -29.57 -14.26 6.05
N ASP A 26 -30.08 -13.19 5.44
CA ASP A 26 -31.50 -13.03 5.05
C ASP A 26 -31.66 -12.43 3.64
N GLU A 27 -32.78 -12.72 2.97
CA GLU A 27 -33.08 -12.23 1.61
C GLU A 27 -33.30 -10.71 1.57
N THR A 28 -33.94 -10.17 2.60
CA THR A 28 -34.17 -8.72 2.74
C THR A 28 -32.85 -7.95 2.87
N GLN A 29 -31.93 -8.47 3.70
CA GLN A 29 -30.59 -7.91 3.86
C GLN A 29 -29.76 -8.02 2.58
N ALA A 30 -29.90 -9.10 1.82
CA ALA A 30 -29.20 -9.26 0.56
C ALA A 30 -29.62 -8.20 -0.48
N GLU A 31 -30.89 -7.82 -0.53
CA GLU A 31 -31.36 -6.75 -1.42
C GLU A 31 -30.80 -5.37 -1.05
N GLU A 32 -30.76 -5.06 0.24
CA GLU A 32 -30.19 -3.82 0.76
C GLU A 32 -28.68 -3.74 0.48
N GLU A 33 -27.95 -4.84 0.73
CA GLU A 33 -26.53 -4.91 0.42
C GLU A 33 -26.28 -4.73 -1.09
N VAL A 34 -27.03 -5.42 -1.95
CA VAL A 34 -26.91 -5.24 -3.40
C VAL A 34 -27.16 -3.79 -3.81
N ALA A 35 -28.10 -3.09 -3.16
CA ALA A 35 -28.34 -1.67 -3.44
C ALA A 35 -27.14 -0.80 -3.05
N VAL A 36 -26.53 -1.04 -1.88
CA VAL A 36 -25.34 -0.31 -1.43
C VAL A 36 -24.14 -0.58 -2.35
N TRP A 37 -23.90 -1.84 -2.70
CA TRP A 37 -22.81 -2.21 -3.60
C TRP A 37 -23.00 -1.62 -5.00
N HIS A 38 -24.23 -1.59 -5.50
CA HIS A 38 -24.55 -0.95 -6.77
C HIS A 38 -24.32 0.56 -6.71
N ASP A 39 -24.62 1.21 -5.59
CA ASP A 39 -24.39 2.65 -5.44
C ASP A 39 -22.89 2.99 -5.46
N LEU A 40 -22.08 2.24 -4.71
CA LEU A 40 -20.64 2.45 -4.60
C LEU A 40 -19.87 2.12 -5.90
N LEU A 41 -20.35 1.16 -6.68
CA LEU A 41 -19.65 0.67 -7.88
C LEU A 41 -20.29 1.14 -9.20
N ARG A 42 -21.30 2.02 -9.14
CA ARG A 42 -22.10 2.46 -10.29
C ARG A 42 -21.27 2.98 -11.47
N GLU A 43 -20.16 3.66 -11.17
CA GLU A 43 -19.31 4.31 -12.16
C GLU A 43 -18.28 3.38 -12.79
N ILE A 44 -18.08 2.19 -12.19
CA ILE A 44 -17.07 1.23 -12.62
C ILE A 44 -17.64 0.32 -13.73
N PRO A 45 -16.87 -0.04 -14.77
CA PRO A 45 -17.29 -1.07 -15.72
C PRO A 45 -17.32 -2.46 -15.06
N ASN A 46 -18.35 -3.26 -15.35
CA ASN A 46 -18.51 -4.63 -14.81
C ASN A 46 -17.26 -5.51 -14.98
N GLU A 47 -16.67 -5.49 -16.17
CA GLU A 47 -15.47 -6.30 -16.49
C GLU A 47 -14.27 -5.90 -15.63
N LEU A 48 -14.06 -4.60 -15.46
CA LEU A 48 -12.96 -4.06 -14.65
C LEU A 48 -13.18 -4.38 -13.16
N ALA A 49 -14.39 -4.18 -12.64
CA ALA A 49 -14.73 -4.53 -11.26
C ALA A 49 -14.47 -6.02 -11.00
N MET A 50 -14.79 -6.89 -11.96
CA MET A 50 -14.57 -8.31 -11.81
C MET A 50 -13.11 -8.74 -11.88
N GLU A 51 -12.35 -8.16 -12.79
CA GLU A 51 -10.92 -8.38 -12.88
C GLU A 51 -10.22 -7.97 -11.57
N LYS A 52 -10.52 -6.77 -11.06
CA LYS A 52 -9.92 -6.25 -9.83
C LYS A 52 -10.34 -7.03 -8.59
N THR A 53 -11.60 -7.43 -8.50
CA THR A 53 -12.06 -8.33 -7.43
C THR A 53 -11.29 -9.65 -7.46
N ARG A 54 -11.09 -10.26 -8.64
CA ARG A 54 -10.30 -11.49 -8.76
C ARG A 54 -8.86 -11.29 -8.30
N GLN A 55 -8.21 -10.18 -8.67
CA GLN A 55 -6.86 -9.85 -8.22
C GLN A 55 -6.79 -9.73 -6.69
N LEU A 56 -7.74 -9.00 -6.08
CA LEU A 56 -7.82 -8.87 -4.63
C LEU A 56 -8.03 -10.23 -3.94
N CYS A 57 -8.88 -11.10 -4.50
CA CYS A 57 -9.11 -12.44 -3.96
C CYS A 57 -7.87 -13.34 -4.00
N GLN A 58 -6.98 -13.14 -4.96
CA GLN A 58 -5.72 -13.89 -5.04
C GLN A 58 -4.70 -13.42 -4.00
N ILE A 59 -4.72 -12.13 -3.67
CA ILE A 59 -3.79 -11.51 -2.71
C ILE A 59 -4.23 -11.79 -1.27
N ASN A 60 -5.50 -11.51 -0.94
CA ASN A 60 -6.02 -11.65 0.41
C ASN A 60 -6.83 -12.93 0.56
N LYS A 61 -6.29 -13.95 1.22
CA LYS A 61 -6.97 -15.25 1.39
C LYS A 61 -7.86 -15.32 2.63
N HIS A 62 -7.78 -14.34 3.52
CA HIS A 62 -8.39 -14.42 4.84
C HIS A 62 -9.71 -13.65 4.93
N PHE A 63 -9.80 -12.50 4.25
CA PHE A 63 -10.95 -11.62 4.33
C PHE A 63 -11.48 -11.29 2.94
N ALA A 64 -12.81 -11.25 2.84
CA ALA A 64 -13.49 -10.86 1.61
C ALA A 64 -13.22 -9.38 1.30
N PRO A 65 -12.96 -9.03 0.02
CA PRO A 65 -12.77 -7.65 -0.37
C PRO A 65 -14.08 -6.85 -0.20
N THR A 66 -13.95 -5.66 0.34
CA THR A 66 -15.04 -4.68 0.50
C THR A 66 -15.31 -3.94 -0.82
N PRO A 67 -16.53 -3.39 -1.02
CA PRO A 67 -16.82 -2.62 -2.22
C PRO A 67 -15.91 -1.39 -2.36
N ALA A 68 -15.46 -0.81 -1.25
CA ALA A 68 -14.51 0.31 -1.24
C ALA A 68 -13.11 -0.10 -1.73
N GLU A 69 -12.59 -1.25 -1.30
CA GLU A 69 -11.30 -1.79 -1.78
C GLU A 69 -11.35 -2.10 -3.28
N ILE A 70 -12.47 -2.63 -3.75
CA ILE A 70 -12.69 -2.90 -5.19
C ILE A 70 -12.72 -1.60 -5.98
N TYR A 71 -13.47 -0.59 -5.50
CA TYR A 71 -13.51 0.73 -6.11
C TYR A 71 -12.11 1.35 -6.18
N GLN A 72 -11.37 1.32 -5.07
CA GLN A 72 -10.01 1.82 -5.00
C GLN A 72 -9.09 1.10 -5.99
N ALA A 73 -9.16 -0.22 -6.10
CA ALA A 73 -8.37 -1.00 -7.06
C ALA A 73 -8.73 -0.71 -8.54
N CYS A 74 -9.94 -0.23 -8.80
CA CYS A 74 -10.39 0.17 -10.13
C CYS A 74 -9.96 1.60 -10.50
N VAL A 75 -9.99 2.52 -9.53
CA VAL A 75 -9.69 3.95 -9.75
C VAL A 75 -8.20 4.25 -9.61
N GLN A 76 -7.52 3.62 -8.65
CA GLN A 76 -6.08 3.73 -8.53
C GLN A 76 -5.43 2.79 -9.54
N LYS A 77 -4.92 3.36 -10.63
CA LYS A 77 -3.90 2.71 -11.47
C LYS A 77 -2.69 2.39 -10.60
N GLN A 78 -2.66 1.19 -10.01
CA GLN A 78 -1.47 0.50 -9.54
C GLN A 78 -0.41 1.41 -8.86
N SER A 79 -0.79 2.16 -7.82
CA SER A 79 0.18 2.93 -7.03
C SER A 79 -0.10 2.82 -5.54
N LEU A 80 -0.53 1.65 -5.07
CA LEU A 80 -0.33 1.28 -3.68
C LEU A 80 1.11 0.78 -3.56
N LEU A 81 2.04 1.73 -3.57
CA LEU A 81 3.42 1.45 -3.20
C LEU A 81 3.39 0.80 -1.81
N SER A 82 4.07 -0.34 -1.68
CA SER A 82 4.27 -0.97 -0.38
C SER A 82 4.92 0.03 0.58
N ILE A 83 4.66 -0.09 1.88
CA ILE A 83 5.28 0.76 2.91
C ILE A 83 6.81 0.80 2.74
N TYR A 84 7.42 -0.32 2.35
CA TYR A 84 8.84 -0.41 2.05
C TYR A 84 9.27 0.40 0.83
N GLU A 85 8.44 0.45 -0.21
CA GLU A 85 8.72 1.24 -1.41
C GLU A 85 8.59 2.73 -1.13
N ILE A 86 7.62 3.12 -0.29
CA ILE A 86 7.49 4.50 0.20
C ILE A 86 8.76 4.90 0.97
N GLN A 87 9.18 4.08 1.94
CA GLN A 87 10.40 4.35 2.73
C GLN A 87 11.67 4.41 1.87
N ARG A 88 11.77 3.57 0.83
CA ARG A 88 12.91 3.61 -0.09
C ARG A 88 12.96 4.94 -0.85
N LEU A 89 11.82 5.38 -1.38
CA LEU A 89 11.72 6.65 -2.11
C LEU A 89 11.99 7.85 -1.21
N GLU A 90 11.49 7.84 0.03
CA GLU A 90 11.77 8.89 1.02
C GLU A 90 13.28 8.99 1.31
N ASN A 91 13.96 7.86 1.50
CA ASN A 91 15.40 7.84 1.72
C ASN A 91 16.19 8.35 0.50
N GLU A 92 15.81 7.92 -0.71
CA GLU A 92 16.43 8.39 -1.96
C GLU A 92 16.28 9.92 -2.10
N GLN A 93 15.11 10.45 -1.76
CA GLN A 93 14.84 11.89 -1.82
C GLN A 93 15.66 12.68 -0.80
N GLN A 94 15.75 12.21 0.45
CA GLN A 94 16.59 12.85 1.47
C GLN A 94 18.07 12.89 1.07
N LEU A 95 18.56 11.83 0.43
CA LEU A 95 19.96 11.73 0.03
C LEU A 95 20.28 12.73 -1.09
N LEU A 96 19.35 12.92 -2.02
CA LEU A 96 19.45 13.94 -3.07
C LEU A 96 19.41 15.36 -2.48
N GLU A 97 18.53 15.62 -1.51
CA GLU A 97 18.44 16.92 -0.85
C GLU A 97 19.75 17.28 -0.11
N LEU A 98 20.34 16.31 0.59
CA LEU A 98 21.65 16.48 1.22
C LEU A 98 22.75 16.76 0.19
N GLN A 99 22.75 16.06 -0.95
CA GLN A 99 23.70 16.31 -2.03
C GLN A 99 23.53 17.73 -2.58
N GLU A 100 22.30 18.17 -2.85
CA GLU A 100 22.02 19.53 -3.34
C GLU A 100 22.46 20.60 -2.33
N TYR A 101 22.24 20.37 -1.03
CA TYR A 101 22.72 21.25 0.02
C TYR A 101 24.25 21.38 0.02
N HIS A 102 24.95 20.25 -0.14
CA HIS A 102 26.41 20.22 -0.21
C HIS A 102 26.97 20.90 -1.46
N GLU A 103 26.24 20.89 -2.58
CA GLU A 103 26.64 21.55 -3.82
C GLU A 103 26.36 23.07 -3.80
N ARG A 104 25.29 23.51 -3.15
CA ARG A 104 24.83 24.91 -3.17
C ARG A 104 25.40 25.77 -2.05
N GLU A 105 25.69 25.20 -0.88
CA GLU A 105 26.25 25.93 0.24
C GLU A 105 27.75 25.63 0.38
N GLU A 106 28.55 26.64 0.75
CA GLU A 106 29.94 26.41 1.17
C GLU A 106 29.94 25.59 2.47
N VAL A 107 29.96 24.26 2.33
CA VAL A 107 30.07 23.33 3.45
C VAL A 107 31.43 23.57 4.11
N LYS A 108 31.43 24.35 5.18
CA LYS A 108 32.63 24.57 5.99
C LYS A 108 33.10 23.21 6.52
N PRO A 109 34.42 22.95 6.54
CA PRO A 109 34.94 21.72 7.09
C PRO A 109 34.43 21.53 8.53
N MET A 110 34.22 20.27 8.90
CA MET A 110 33.76 19.90 10.24
C MET A 110 34.61 20.62 11.31
N PRO A 111 33.98 21.28 12.31
CA PRO A 111 34.71 21.93 13.38
C PRO A 111 35.68 20.99 14.09
N GLU A 112 36.88 21.48 14.35
CA GLU A 112 38.04 20.67 14.76
C GLU A 112 37.85 19.90 16.08
N HIS A 113 37.06 20.46 17.00
CA HIS A 113 36.70 19.81 18.25
C HIS A 113 35.73 18.63 18.07
N ILE A 114 34.88 18.67 17.04
CA ILE A 114 33.97 17.57 16.67
C ILE A 114 34.79 16.44 16.03
N ALA A 115 35.71 16.77 15.12
CA ALA A 115 36.58 15.80 14.46
C ALA A 115 37.41 14.99 15.47
N LYS A 116 38.07 15.67 16.42
CA LYS A 116 38.86 15.01 17.49
C LYS A 116 37.99 14.14 18.40
N ARG A 117 36.75 14.57 18.69
CA ARG A 117 35.81 13.79 19.51
C ARG A 117 35.34 12.53 18.79
N LEU A 118 35.10 12.59 17.47
CA LEU A 118 34.76 11.42 16.67
C LEU A 118 35.94 10.46 16.53
N GLU A 119 37.14 10.96 16.24
CA GLU A 119 38.35 10.12 16.16
C GLU A 119 38.59 9.35 17.47
N SER A 120 38.51 10.02 18.62
CA SER A 120 38.66 9.33 19.92
C SER A 120 37.62 8.24 20.15
N LEU A 121 36.37 8.45 19.72
CA LEU A 121 35.31 7.43 19.81
C LEU A 121 35.58 6.23 18.86
N PHE A 122 36.00 6.49 17.61
CA PHE A 122 36.32 5.43 16.66
C PHE A 122 37.58 4.63 17.04
N VAL A 123 38.59 5.29 17.59
CA VAL A 123 39.80 4.64 18.14
C VAL A 123 39.40 3.73 19.30
N ASN A 124 38.55 4.20 20.21
CA ASN A 124 38.08 3.39 21.34
C ASN A 124 37.20 2.20 20.90
N MET A 125 36.45 2.31 19.80
CA MET A 125 35.67 1.19 19.24
C MET A 125 36.52 0.15 18.49
N ARG A 126 37.70 0.53 17.97
CA ARG A 126 38.56 -0.37 17.18
C ARG A 126 39.39 -1.34 18.02
N VAL A 127 39.46 -1.19 19.34
CA VAL A 127 40.44 -1.91 20.19
C VAL A 127 39.96 -3.29 20.69
N ASN A 128 38.70 -3.68 20.51
CA ASN A 128 38.21 -4.99 21.00
C ASN A 128 38.07 -6.07 19.91
N ARG A 129 39.11 -6.32 19.11
CA ARG A 129 39.11 -7.42 18.13
C ARG A 129 40.26 -8.44 18.24
N ASP A 130 41.24 -8.22 19.12
CA ASP A 130 42.41 -9.11 19.28
C ASP A 130 42.60 -9.61 20.74
N GLU A 131 41.54 -10.10 21.38
CA GLU A 131 41.66 -10.99 22.54
C GLU A 131 40.73 -12.20 22.38
N SER A 132 41.18 -13.21 21.64
CA SER A 132 40.71 -14.62 21.69
C SER A 132 41.77 -15.54 21.10
#